data_AF-A0A8I6TK84-F1
#
_entry.id   AF-A0A8I6TK84-F1
#
_cell.length_a   1.000
_cell.length_b   1.000
_cell.length_c   1.000
_cell.angle_alpha   90.00
_cell.angle_beta   90.00
_cell.angle_gamma   90.00
#
_symmetry.space_group_name_H-M   'P 1'
#
loop_
_entity.id
_entity.type
_entity.pdbx_description
1 polymer ?
#
loop_
_entity_poly.entity_id
_entity_poly.type
_entity_poly.pdbx_seq_one_letter_code
_entity_poly.pdbx_strand_id
1 'polypeptide(L)'
;MSRMQKKEVENANSRRKHTIMSPEEAGSGKKSVWTEMEITGNIRNLSANIWDWTHLTCLYMNDNALIRLPPDIGKLVNLRVLDLSCNKLRSLPAELGELIYLRELSLNHNHLRVLPYELGKLFQLQVLGLAGNPLSKECLKLYQEPNGTSKLITYLLDSLQVLVRTPQPPERPWILLARPSTTKPSCLMTVMCYNVLCDKYATRQMYGYCPTWALAWEYRKKAILAEIRHYTADIISLQEVETDQFYKFFLPELKRDGYDGIFSPKSRAKTMSENERKYVDGCAIFYRTAKFTLIQEHLVEFNQLAMANSEGSDDMLNRVMPKDNIGLAALLKTKEAAWENLYFAGPRDCASITEQALLVCTAHIHWDPEFCDVKLIQVMMLSHALKGVLDEASMHFRPNGGASPVQLLLCGDFNSLPDSGVIEFLSSGRVLSDHQDFKELPYKSVLQKISGCDKPNEFTHSFKLASAYSEDIMPYTNYTFHFKGIIDYIFYSKQSMTPLGLLGPLATDWLKENKVIGCPHPHIPSDHFPLLVELEMTPMTTVTSQSNGIITPSSTTSSRR
;
A
#
# COMPACT_ATOMS: atom_id res chain seq x y z
N MET A 1 65.54 63.57 -9.56
CA MET A 1 64.41 64.28 -8.94
C MET A 1 63.15 63.43 -9.08
N SER A 2 62.44 63.26 -7.97
CA SER A 2 61.01 62.91 -7.79
C SER A 2 60.32 61.86 -8.69
N ARG A 3 59.80 60.81 -8.01
CA ARG A 3 58.57 60.07 -8.35
C ARG A 3 57.40 61.05 -8.60
N MET A 4 56.52 60.73 -9.54
CA MET A 4 55.07 60.99 -9.40
C MET A 4 54.23 59.99 -10.22
N GLN A 5 53.06 59.69 -9.68
CA GLN A 5 52.27 58.46 -9.79
C GLN A 5 51.46 58.29 -11.08
N LYS A 6 51.24 57.02 -11.47
CA LYS A 6 50.07 56.57 -12.23
C LYS A 6 48.81 56.95 -11.44
N LYS A 7 47.94 57.78 -12.03
CA LYS A 7 46.55 57.91 -11.56
C LYS A 7 45.79 56.64 -11.99
N GLU A 8 45.42 55.83 -11.00
CA GLU A 8 44.36 54.85 -11.14
C GLU A 8 43.07 55.57 -11.52
N VAL A 9 42.51 55.21 -12.68
CA VAL A 9 41.12 55.51 -12.99
C VAL A 9 40.32 54.41 -12.30
N GLU A 10 39.81 54.70 -11.10
CA GLU A 10 38.83 53.86 -10.42
C GLU A 10 37.63 53.64 -11.35
N ASN A 11 37.50 52.43 -11.86
CA ASN A 11 36.32 52.01 -12.60
C ASN A 11 35.22 51.74 -11.58
N ALA A 12 34.51 52.80 -11.19
CA ALA A 12 33.36 52.79 -10.31
C ALA A 12 32.15 52.12 -10.99
N ASN A 13 32.24 50.82 -11.25
CA ASN A 13 31.08 49.95 -11.41
C ASN A 13 31.10 48.95 -10.27
N SER A 14 30.69 49.44 -9.10
CA SER A 14 30.21 48.61 -8.00
C SER A 14 29.27 47.55 -8.60
N ARG A 15 29.65 46.27 -8.52
CA ARG A 15 28.71 45.17 -8.77
C ARG A 15 27.51 45.48 -7.90
N ARG A 16 26.37 45.86 -8.50
CA ARG A 16 25.12 46.13 -7.78
C ARG A 16 24.77 44.88 -6.97
N LYS A 17 25.17 44.84 -5.71
CA LYS A 17 24.73 43.85 -4.75
C LYS A 17 23.34 44.28 -4.32
N HIS A 18 22.32 43.72 -4.96
CA HIS A 18 20.97 43.79 -4.44
C HIS A 18 20.84 42.74 -3.34
N THR A 19 20.78 43.19 -2.10
CA THR A 19 20.46 42.31 -0.97
C THR A 19 18.94 42.25 -0.85
N ILE A 20 18.36 41.10 -1.17
CA ILE A 20 16.89 40.88 -1.20
C ILE A 20 16.29 40.80 0.21
N MET A 21 17.12 40.58 1.23
CA MET A 21 16.72 40.34 2.62
C MET A 21 17.32 41.40 3.56
N SER A 22 16.53 41.92 4.49
CA SER A 22 17.02 42.91 5.45
C SER A 22 17.92 42.25 6.53
N PRO A 23 18.84 42.99 7.17
CA PRO A 23 19.68 42.47 8.25
C PRO A 23 18.88 41.92 9.45
N GLU A 24 17.71 42.50 9.72
CA GLU A 24 16.79 42.08 10.79
C GLU A 24 16.11 40.75 10.45
N GLU A 25 15.71 40.57 9.19
CA GLU A 25 15.11 39.31 8.71
C GLU A 25 16.13 38.16 8.75
N ALA A 26 17.37 38.42 8.33
CA ALA A 26 18.46 37.46 8.46
C ALA A 26 18.77 37.13 9.93
N GLY A 27 18.71 38.11 10.83
CA GLY A 27 18.87 37.94 12.29
C GLY A 27 17.76 37.11 12.95
N SER A 28 16.55 37.13 12.39
CA SER A 28 15.41 36.30 12.82
C SER A 28 15.46 34.84 12.33
N GLY A 29 16.50 34.45 11.59
CA GLY A 29 16.66 33.11 11.03
C GLY A 29 15.90 32.85 9.73
N LYS A 30 15.27 33.87 9.12
CA LYS A 30 14.67 33.74 7.77
C LYS A 30 15.77 33.50 6.73
N LYS A 31 15.56 32.54 5.84
CA LYS A 31 16.44 32.27 4.68
C LYS A 31 15.74 32.73 3.40
N SER A 32 16.40 33.55 2.59
CA SER A 32 15.91 33.88 1.24
C SER A 32 16.14 32.66 0.36
N VAL A 33 15.07 32.13 -0.22
CA VAL A 33 15.14 31.05 -1.20
C VAL A 33 14.57 31.62 -2.49
N TRP A 34 15.41 31.75 -3.51
CA TRP A 34 14.96 32.02 -4.88
C TRP A 34 14.82 30.67 -5.56
N THR A 35 13.63 30.37 -6.07
CA THR A 35 13.34 29.10 -6.74
C THR A 35 13.14 29.29 -8.25
N GLU A 36 13.18 30.53 -8.70
CA GLU A 36 12.94 30.91 -10.08
C GLU A 36 14.16 31.62 -10.66
N MET A 37 14.51 31.25 -11.88
CA MET A 37 15.61 31.86 -12.60
C MET A 37 15.19 32.12 -14.04
N GLU A 38 15.40 33.36 -14.49
CA GLU A 38 15.25 33.75 -15.87
C GLU A 38 16.62 34.13 -16.45
N ILE A 39 16.90 33.63 -17.65
CA ILE A 39 18.14 33.85 -18.37
C ILE A 39 17.80 34.33 -19.77
N THR A 40 18.12 35.58 -20.06
CA THR A 40 17.88 36.21 -21.36
C THR A 40 19.13 36.92 -21.88
N GLY A 41 19.14 37.24 -23.18
CA GLY A 41 20.23 38.01 -23.80
C GLY A 41 21.05 37.26 -24.84
N ASN A 42 20.41 36.41 -25.66
CA ASN A 42 21.04 35.71 -26.80
C ASN A 42 22.20 34.78 -26.38
N ILE A 43 22.02 34.10 -25.25
CA ILE A 43 23.04 33.24 -24.64
C ILE A 43 23.25 31.99 -25.50
N ARG A 44 24.52 31.63 -25.73
CA ARG A 44 24.91 30.42 -26.47
C ARG A 44 25.44 29.29 -25.58
N ASN A 45 26.06 29.65 -24.46
CA ASN A 45 26.69 28.73 -23.52
C ASN A 45 26.26 29.09 -22.10
N LEU A 46 25.92 28.07 -21.31
CA LEU A 46 25.61 28.20 -19.89
C LEU A 46 26.78 27.65 -19.08
N SER A 47 27.04 28.25 -17.92
CA SER A 47 27.98 27.69 -16.95
C SER A 47 27.44 26.36 -16.42
N ALA A 48 28.31 25.36 -16.20
CA ALA A 48 27.88 24.07 -15.67
C ALA A 48 27.29 24.17 -14.25
N ASN A 49 27.68 25.20 -13.49
CA ASN A 49 27.23 25.37 -12.10
C ASN A 49 25.72 25.59 -11.95
N ILE A 50 25.02 26.00 -13.02
CA ILE A 50 23.55 26.16 -12.97
C ILE A 50 22.84 24.83 -12.72
N TRP A 51 23.43 23.72 -13.18
CA TRP A 51 22.81 22.39 -13.04
C TRP A 51 22.90 21.83 -11.62
N ASP A 52 23.72 22.45 -10.77
CA ASP A 52 23.82 22.11 -9.35
C ASP A 52 22.77 22.87 -8.51
N TRP A 53 21.97 23.75 -9.12
CA TRP A 53 20.94 24.54 -8.44
C TRP A 53 19.63 23.75 -8.29
N THR A 54 19.72 22.61 -7.62
CA THR A 54 18.62 21.63 -7.46
C THR A 54 17.39 22.17 -6.72
N HIS A 55 17.49 23.35 -6.11
CA HIS A 55 16.38 24.05 -5.45
C HIS A 55 15.47 24.81 -6.43
N LEU A 56 15.85 24.94 -7.70
CA LEU A 56 15.04 25.59 -8.72
C LEU A 56 13.74 24.82 -8.99
N THR A 57 12.63 25.56 -9.05
CA THR A 57 11.31 25.09 -9.47
C THR A 57 10.90 25.67 -10.82
N CYS A 58 11.42 26.84 -11.19
CA CYS A 58 11.10 27.49 -12.47
C CYS A 58 12.40 27.94 -13.15
N LEU A 59 12.61 27.53 -14.39
CA LEU A 59 13.78 27.91 -15.18
C LEU A 59 13.33 28.41 -16.56
N TYR A 60 13.48 29.71 -16.79
CA TYR A 60 13.16 30.36 -18.05
C TYR A 60 14.46 30.67 -18.80
N MET A 61 14.61 30.10 -19.99
CA MET A 61 15.74 30.29 -20.88
C MET A 61 15.28 30.55 -22.32
N ASN A 62 14.05 31.08 -22.48
CA ASN A 62 13.51 31.47 -23.77
C ASN A 62 14.31 32.61 -24.41
N ASP A 63 14.19 32.75 -25.73
CA ASP A 63 14.79 33.84 -26.52
C ASP A 63 16.34 33.92 -26.40
N ASN A 64 16.96 32.75 -26.46
CA ASN A 64 18.42 32.59 -26.46
C ASN A 64 18.90 31.91 -27.76
N ALA A 65 20.20 31.60 -27.82
CA ALA A 65 20.82 30.91 -28.93
C ALA A 65 21.41 29.55 -28.52
N LEU A 66 20.75 28.86 -27.59
CA LEU A 66 21.16 27.53 -27.13
C LEU A 66 20.98 26.52 -28.26
N ILE A 67 22.05 25.79 -28.59
CA ILE A 67 22.05 24.77 -29.66
C ILE A 67 21.81 23.37 -29.08
N ARG A 68 22.18 23.18 -27.81
CA ARG A 68 22.03 21.93 -27.06
C ARG A 68 21.79 22.23 -25.58
N LEU A 69 21.16 21.28 -24.91
CA LEU A 69 21.03 21.23 -23.46
C LEU A 69 21.90 20.05 -22.96
N PRO A 70 22.74 20.22 -21.93
CA PRO A 70 23.57 19.14 -21.41
C PRO A 70 22.72 18.11 -20.62
N PRO A 71 23.17 16.85 -20.53
CA PRO A 71 22.57 15.82 -19.68
C PRO A 71 22.34 16.25 -18.22
N ASP A 72 23.19 17.13 -17.70
CA ASP A 72 23.12 17.63 -16.32
C ASP A 72 21.80 18.34 -15.98
N ILE A 73 20.96 18.73 -16.96
CA ILE A 73 19.59 19.21 -16.68
C ILE A 73 18.80 18.24 -15.80
N GLY A 74 19.04 16.93 -15.93
CA GLY A 74 18.35 15.90 -15.14
C GLY A 74 18.62 16.00 -13.63
N LYS A 75 19.63 16.78 -13.19
CA LYS A 75 19.89 17.06 -11.77
C LYS A 75 18.87 18.02 -11.16
N LEU A 76 18.20 18.84 -11.96
CA LEU A 76 17.21 19.83 -11.51
C LEU A 76 15.84 19.19 -11.23
N VAL A 77 15.82 18.10 -10.48
CA VAL A 77 14.66 17.21 -10.27
C VAL A 77 13.41 17.89 -9.70
N ASN A 78 13.57 19.06 -9.07
CA ASN A 78 12.46 19.83 -8.49
C ASN A 78 11.79 20.81 -9.47
N LEU A 79 12.24 20.87 -10.73
CA LEU A 79 11.65 21.74 -11.74
C LEU A 79 10.18 21.38 -12.00
N ARG A 80 9.34 22.42 -12.00
CA ARG A 80 7.93 22.39 -12.35
C ARG A 80 7.67 23.09 -13.68
N VAL A 81 8.43 24.15 -13.97
CA VAL A 81 8.32 24.93 -15.20
C VAL A 81 9.70 25.04 -15.85
N LEU A 82 9.78 24.68 -17.13
CA LEU A 82 10.97 24.84 -17.95
C LEU A 82 10.58 25.44 -19.30
N ASP A 83 11.03 26.67 -19.55
CA ASP A 83 10.87 27.33 -20.85
C ASP A 83 12.19 27.41 -21.61
N LEU A 84 12.22 26.76 -22.76
CA LEU A 84 13.32 26.68 -23.71
C LEU A 84 12.89 27.18 -25.10
N SER A 85 11.77 27.90 -25.19
CA SER A 85 11.21 28.39 -26.45
C SER A 85 12.17 29.36 -27.15
N CYS A 86 12.04 29.51 -28.47
CA CYS A 86 12.83 30.45 -29.27
C CYS A 86 14.34 30.26 -29.10
N ASN A 87 14.81 29.02 -29.16
CA ASN A 87 16.22 28.64 -29.15
C ASN A 87 16.60 27.94 -30.47
N LYS A 88 17.78 27.30 -30.52
CA LYS A 88 18.28 26.58 -31.69
C LYS A 88 18.49 25.09 -31.40
N LEU A 89 17.73 24.53 -30.45
CA LEU A 89 17.86 23.15 -30.01
C LEU A 89 17.50 22.19 -31.16
N ARG A 90 18.38 21.23 -31.44
CA ARG A 90 18.17 20.19 -32.46
C ARG A 90 17.74 18.84 -31.88
N SER A 91 18.06 18.62 -30.63
CA SER A 91 17.75 17.43 -29.85
C SER A 91 17.63 17.80 -28.37
N LEU A 92 17.01 16.92 -27.60
CA LEU A 92 16.93 17.01 -26.15
C LEU A 92 17.71 15.85 -25.53
N PRO A 93 18.37 16.05 -24.38
CA PRO A 93 19.00 14.95 -23.63
C PRO A 93 17.92 14.00 -23.08
N ALA A 94 18.26 12.71 -22.97
CA ALA A 94 17.38 11.69 -22.39
C ALA A 94 17.08 11.98 -20.91
N GLU A 95 18.04 12.58 -20.21
CA GLU A 95 17.97 12.98 -18.81
C GLU A 95 16.90 14.02 -18.51
N LEU A 96 16.32 14.66 -19.54
CA LEU A 96 15.15 15.51 -19.37
C LEU A 96 13.94 14.72 -18.83
N GLY A 97 13.88 13.41 -19.10
CA GLY A 97 12.87 12.50 -18.54
C GLY A 97 13.00 12.27 -17.02
N GLU A 98 14.08 12.71 -16.38
CA GLU A 98 14.28 12.59 -14.93
C GLU A 98 13.54 13.69 -14.16
N LEU A 99 13.05 14.72 -14.85
CA LEU A 99 12.29 15.83 -14.26
C LEU A 99 10.82 15.45 -14.01
N ILE A 100 10.58 14.34 -13.32
CA ILE A 100 9.25 13.73 -13.15
C ILE A 100 8.18 14.63 -12.49
N TYR A 101 8.59 15.74 -11.86
CA TYR A 101 7.71 16.76 -11.29
C TYR A 101 7.37 17.92 -12.25
N LEU A 102 7.89 17.89 -13.47
CA LEU A 102 7.68 18.93 -14.48
C LEU A 102 6.22 18.95 -14.92
N ARG A 103 5.60 20.13 -14.84
CA ARG A 103 4.21 20.39 -15.22
C ARG A 103 4.12 21.15 -16.54
N GLU A 104 5.09 22.00 -16.81
CA GLU A 104 5.13 22.84 -18.00
C GLU A 104 6.49 22.76 -18.68
N LEU A 105 6.49 22.35 -19.93
CA LEU A 105 7.67 22.26 -20.78
C LEU A 105 7.41 22.99 -22.10
N SER A 106 8.03 24.15 -22.26
CA SER A 106 7.89 24.96 -23.47
C SER A 106 9.14 24.83 -24.34
N LEU A 107 8.96 24.30 -25.55
CA LEU A 107 10.03 24.04 -26.53
C LEU A 107 9.71 24.68 -27.89
N ASN A 108 8.80 25.66 -27.92
CA ASN A 108 8.32 26.26 -29.15
C ASN A 108 9.47 26.91 -29.94
N HIS A 109 9.35 26.94 -31.26
CA HIS A 109 10.30 27.62 -32.15
C HIS A 109 11.75 27.18 -31.95
N ASN A 110 11.99 25.87 -31.97
CA ASN A 110 13.31 25.25 -32.00
C ASN A 110 13.51 24.45 -33.31
N HIS A 111 14.54 23.62 -33.39
CA HIS A 111 14.87 22.78 -34.54
C HIS A 111 14.77 21.28 -34.22
N LEU A 112 13.90 20.90 -33.29
CA LEU A 112 13.70 19.52 -32.86
C LEU A 112 13.07 18.70 -33.99
N ARG A 113 13.73 17.60 -34.37
CA ARG A 113 13.21 16.63 -35.37
C ARG A 113 12.60 15.40 -34.73
N VAL A 114 13.11 15.03 -33.57
CA VAL A 114 12.69 13.88 -32.77
C VAL A 114 12.66 14.28 -31.30
N LEU A 115 11.83 13.58 -30.53
CA LEU A 115 11.78 13.68 -29.08
C LEU A 115 12.37 12.39 -28.49
N PRO A 116 13.21 12.46 -27.44
CA PRO A 116 13.67 11.27 -26.75
C PRO A 116 12.47 10.56 -26.08
N TYR A 117 12.47 9.22 -26.09
CA TYR A 117 11.40 8.43 -25.50
C TYR A 117 11.30 8.61 -23.98
N GLU A 118 12.40 9.00 -23.33
CA GLU A 118 12.48 9.31 -21.90
C GLU A 118 11.57 10.46 -21.48
N LEU A 119 11.18 11.36 -22.39
CA LEU A 119 10.14 12.36 -22.11
C LEU A 119 8.81 11.72 -21.69
N GLY A 120 8.56 10.46 -22.07
CA GLY A 120 7.39 9.71 -21.61
C GLY A 120 7.33 9.53 -20.08
N LYS A 121 8.46 9.63 -19.38
CA LYS A 121 8.53 9.61 -17.91
C LYS A 121 7.91 10.86 -17.26
N LEU A 122 7.66 11.93 -18.01
CA LEU A 122 7.06 13.17 -17.51
C LEU A 122 5.53 13.04 -17.38
N PHE A 123 5.08 12.07 -16.59
CA PHE A 123 3.66 11.72 -16.46
C PHE A 123 2.81 12.80 -15.77
N GLN A 124 3.44 13.78 -15.11
CA GLN A 124 2.78 14.94 -14.52
C GLN A 124 2.67 16.15 -15.46
N LEU A 125 3.19 16.03 -16.69
CA LEU A 125 3.24 17.14 -17.63
C LEU A 125 1.83 17.51 -18.13
N GLN A 126 1.45 18.77 -17.88
CA GLN A 126 0.15 19.32 -18.24
C GLN A 126 0.25 20.13 -19.53
N VAL A 127 1.30 20.94 -19.65
CA VAL A 127 1.56 21.81 -20.80
C VAL A 127 2.85 21.40 -21.47
N LEU A 128 2.75 21.09 -22.76
CA LEU A 128 3.90 20.82 -23.62
C LEU A 128 3.79 21.72 -24.85
N GLY A 129 4.74 22.63 -25.04
CA GLY A 129 4.80 23.51 -26.21
C GLY A 129 5.77 22.98 -27.25
N LEU A 130 5.29 22.58 -28.44
CA LEU A 130 6.13 22.05 -29.52
C LEU A 130 6.00 22.83 -30.84
N ALA A 131 5.23 23.92 -30.87
CA ALA A 131 4.94 24.66 -32.08
C ALA A 131 6.23 25.15 -32.76
N GLY A 132 6.27 25.17 -34.09
CA GLY A 132 7.44 25.67 -34.84
C GLY A 132 8.67 24.76 -34.85
N ASN A 133 8.55 23.49 -34.41
CA ASN A 133 9.60 22.48 -34.57
C ASN A 133 9.37 21.58 -35.80
N PRO A 134 10.43 21.17 -36.53
CA PRO A 134 10.34 20.25 -37.66
C PRO A 134 10.20 18.76 -37.22
N LEU A 135 9.25 18.46 -36.33
CA LEU A 135 8.98 17.12 -35.82
C LEU A 135 8.37 16.20 -36.89
N SER A 136 8.48 14.89 -36.67
CA SER A 136 7.84 13.90 -37.55
C SER A 136 6.32 14.08 -37.61
N LYS A 137 5.72 13.70 -38.75
CA LYS A 137 4.26 13.77 -38.95
C LYS A 137 3.48 12.95 -37.91
N GLU A 138 4.04 11.84 -37.46
CA GLU A 138 3.44 10.97 -36.44
C GLU A 138 3.36 11.68 -35.07
N CYS A 139 4.46 12.27 -34.60
CA CYS A 139 4.48 13.03 -33.35
C CYS A 139 3.52 14.23 -33.41
N LEU A 140 3.51 14.96 -34.53
CA LEU A 140 2.63 16.11 -34.71
C LEU A 140 1.16 15.70 -34.74
N LYS A 141 0.82 14.57 -35.38
CA LYS A 141 -0.54 14.04 -35.40
C LYS A 141 -1.03 13.74 -33.99
N LEU A 142 -0.26 13.00 -33.19
CA LEU A 142 -0.61 12.68 -31.80
C LEU A 142 -0.76 13.94 -30.95
N TYR A 143 0.12 14.92 -31.13
CA TYR A 143 0.10 16.18 -30.39
C TYR A 143 -1.07 17.10 -30.75
N GLN A 144 -1.56 17.05 -31.99
CA GLN A 144 -2.69 17.88 -32.46
C GLN A 144 -4.06 17.32 -32.05
N GLU A 145 -4.14 16.09 -31.55
CA GLU A 145 -5.39 15.53 -31.04
C GLU A 145 -5.82 16.16 -29.70
N PRO A 146 -7.10 16.05 -29.30
CA PRO A 146 -7.53 16.41 -27.96
C PRO A 146 -6.71 15.67 -26.90
N ASN A 147 -6.24 16.39 -25.87
CA ASN A 147 -5.29 15.90 -24.87
C ASN A 147 -3.95 15.42 -25.48
N GLY A 148 -3.51 16.05 -26.56
CA GLY A 148 -2.32 15.66 -27.34
C GLY A 148 -1.04 15.56 -26.52
N THR A 149 -0.84 16.42 -25.51
CA THR A 149 0.27 16.29 -24.55
C THR A 149 0.27 14.91 -23.87
N SER A 150 -0.84 14.54 -23.24
CA SER A 150 -0.97 13.26 -22.51
C SER A 150 -0.83 12.06 -23.44
N LYS A 151 -1.42 12.14 -24.65
CA LYS A 151 -1.30 11.08 -25.67
C LYS A 151 0.14 10.89 -26.13
N LEU A 152 0.84 11.98 -26.44
CA LEU A 152 2.24 11.93 -26.87
C LEU A 152 3.15 11.39 -25.76
N ILE A 153 3.00 11.89 -24.53
CA ILE A 153 3.77 11.40 -23.37
C ILE A 153 3.52 9.91 -23.14
N THR A 154 2.27 9.45 -23.25
CA THR A 154 1.92 8.03 -23.12
C THR A 154 2.56 7.19 -24.22
N TYR A 155 2.48 7.63 -25.48
CA TYR A 155 3.14 6.95 -26.61
C TYR A 155 4.65 6.84 -26.39
N LEU A 156 5.30 7.90 -25.93
CA LEU A 156 6.74 7.90 -25.68
C LEU A 156 7.11 6.93 -24.56
N LEU A 157 6.32 6.87 -23.47
CA LEU A 157 6.55 5.94 -22.36
C LEU A 157 6.36 4.48 -22.77
N ASP A 158 5.28 4.19 -23.50
CA ASP A 158 4.99 2.84 -23.99
C ASP A 158 6.09 2.33 -24.92
N SER A 159 6.63 3.22 -25.76
CA SER A 159 7.75 2.93 -26.66
C SER A 159 9.08 2.77 -25.92
N LEU A 160 9.33 3.57 -24.89
CA LEU A 160 10.58 3.53 -24.10
C LEU A 160 10.84 2.14 -23.52
N GLN A 161 9.83 1.53 -22.92
CA GLN A 161 9.98 0.25 -22.21
C GLN A 161 10.11 -0.95 -23.16
N VAL A 162 9.72 -0.79 -24.44
CA VAL A 162 10.01 -1.79 -25.47
C VAL A 162 11.49 -1.72 -25.89
N LEU A 163 12.06 -0.52 -25.91
CA LEU A 163 13.42 -0.25 -26.36
C LEU A 163 14.48 -0.46 -25.26
N VAL A 164 14.11 -0.19 -24.01
CA VAL A 164 14.98 -0.33 -22.83
C VAL A 164 14.38 -1.40 -21.93
N ARG A 165 14.97 -2.60 -21.95
CA ARG A 165 14.55 -3.68 -21.05
C ARG A 165 15.14 -3.46 -19.66
N THR A 166 14.30 -3.04 -18.72
CA THR A 166 14.64 -3.08 -17.29
C THR A 166 14.94 -4.53 -16.90
N PRO A 167 16.04 -4.83 -16.18
CA PRO A 167 16.32 -6.17 -15.67
C PRO A 167 15.16 -6.64 -14.78
N GLN A 168 14.95 -7.95 -14.67
CA GLN A 168 13.98 -8.46 -13.69
C GLN A 168 14.47 -8.18 -12.26
N PRO A 169 13.55 -7.94 -11.32
CA PRO A 169 13.91 -7.83 -9.92
C PRO A 169 14.49 -9.14 -9.40
N PRO A 170 15.42 -9.09 -8.43
CA PRO A 170 15.87 -10.28 -7.73
C PRO A 170 14.71 -10.91 -6.94
N GLU A 171 14.80 -12.21 -6.69
CA GLU A 171 13.87 -12.90 -5.80
C GLU A 171 13.90 -12.28 -4.40
N ARG A 172 12.71 -12.21 -3.78
CA ARG A 172 12.57 -11.64 -2.43
C ARG A 172 13.17 -12.62 -1.41
N PRO A 173 13.96 -12.13 -0.44
CA PRO A 173 14.62 -13.00 0.53
C PRO A 173 13.60 -13.59 1.51
N TRP A 174 13.79 -14.86 1.90
CA TRP A 174 13.08 -15.44 3.02
C TRP A 174 13.83 -15.14 4.33
N ILE A 175 13.13 -14.54 5.29
CA ILE A 175 13.67 -14.14 6.60
C ILE A 175 13.24 -15.19 7.61
N LEU A 176 14.19 -15.97 8.14
CA LEU A 176 13.94 -16.95 9.18
C LEU A 176 13.89 -16.29 10.55
N LEU A 177 12.80 -16.49 11.30
CA LEU A 177 12.59 -15.96 12.64
C LEU A 177 12.77 -17.03 13.73
N ALA A 178 12.24 -18.21 13.48
CA ALA A 178 12.27 -19.34 14.41
C ALA A 178 12.30 -20.67 13.64
N ARG A 179 12.61 -21.75 14.34
CA ARG A 179 12.53 -23.12 13.78
C ARG A 179 11.28 -23.81 14.30
N PRO A 180 10.64 -24.68 13.49
CA PRO A 180 9.52 -25.49 13.94
C PRO A 180 9.88 -26.33 15.17
N SER A 181 8.91 -26.55 16.05
CA SER A 181 9.03 -27.49 17.15
C SER A 181 9.13 -28.92 16.62
N THR A 182 10.14 -29.65 17.09
CA THR A 182 10.35 -31.08 16.76
C THR A 182 9.87 -32.03 17.86
N THR A 183 9.33 -31.49 18.95
CA THR A 183 9.05 -32.25 20.19
C THR A 183 7.56 -32.33 20.52
N LYS A 184 6.72 -31.65 19.74
CA LYS A 184 5.27 -31.57 19.94
C LYS A 184 4.58 -31.59 18.58
N PRO A 185 3.35 -32.12 18.50
CA PRO A 185 2.53 -31.93 17.30
C PRO A 185 2.30 -30.44 17.08
N SER A 186 2.43 -29.99 15.84
CA SER A 186 2.16 -28.60 15.47
C SER A 186 1.64 -28.52 14.04
N CYS A 187 0.79 -27.53 13.78
CA CYS A 187 0.24 -27.29 12.45
C CYS A 187 1.06 -26.21 11.76
N LEU A 188 1.69 -26.57 10.65
CA LEU A 188 2.50 -25.64 9.85
C LEU A 188 1.69 -25.15 8.66
N MET A 189 1.57 -23.83 8.56
CA MET A 189 0.85 -23.19 7.47
C MET A 189 1.54 -21.92 6.99
N THR A 190 1.48 -21.70 5.68
CA THR A 190 1.87 -20.43 5.06
C THR A 190 0.63 -19.60 4.72
N VAL A 191 0.67 -18.32 5.05
CA VAL A 191 -0.46 -17.39 4.86
C VAL A 191 0.00 -16.21 3.99
N MET A 192 -0.65 -16.02 2.85
CA MET A 192 -0.44 -14.91 1.94
C MET A 192 -1.54 -13.87 2.08
N CYS A 193 -1.18 -12.58 2.08
CA CYS A 193 -2.12 -11.46 1.98
C CYS A 193 -1.67 -10.56 0.83
N TYR A 194 -2.57 -10.27 -0.12
CA TYR A 194 -2.20 -9.53 -1.32
C TYR A 194 -3.37 -8.76 -1.96
N ASN A 195 -3.27 -7.42 -1.98
CA ASN A 195 -4.11 -6.58 -2.81
C ASN A 195 -3.59 -6.61 -4.27
N VAL A 196 -4.42 -7.11 -5.19
CA VAL A 196 -4.00 -7.40 -6.58
C VAL A 196 -4.19 -6.22 -7.54
N LEU A 197 -4.72 -5.09 -7.06
CA LEU A 197 -5.11 -3.93 -7.87
C LEU A 197 -6.08 -4.28 -9.01
N CYS A 198 -7.38 -4.07 -8.79
CA CYS A 198 -8.38 -4.37 -9.82
C CYS A 198 -8.20 -3.51 -11.08
N ASP A 199 -8.69 -3.99 -12.23
CA ASP A 199 -8.52 -3.30 -13.51
C ASP A 199 -9.19 -1.92 -13.51
N LYS A 200 -10.34 -1.82 -12.83
CA LYS A 200 -11.06 -0.56 -12.64
C LYS A 200 -10.20 0.57 -12.04
N TYR A 201 -9.28 0.26 -11.13
CA TYR A 201 -8.44 1.27 -10.48
C TYR A 201 -7.08 1.47 -11.15
N ALA A 202 -6.61 0.50 -11.95
CA ALA A 202 -5.35 0.52 -12.69
C ALA A 202 -5.34 1.50 -13.88
N THR A 203 -5.62 2.78 -13.62
CA THR A 203 -5.75 3.82 -14.63
C THR A 203 -4.46 4.63 -14.81
N ARG A 204 -4.28 5.22 -15.99
CA ARG A 204 -3.17 6.16 -16.27
C ARG A 204 -3.24 7.45 -15.45
N GLN A 205 -4.41 7.81 -14.93
CA GLN A 205 -4.55 8.97 -14.06
C GLN A 205 -3.85 8.74 -12.70
N MET A 206 -4.01 7.53 -12.15
CA MET A 206 -3.38 7.13 -10.88
C MET A 206 -1.92 6.68 -11.09
N TYR A 207 -1.66 5.92 -12.16
CA TYR A 207 -0.40 5.25 -12.43
C TYR A 207 0.26 5.75 -13.72
N GLY A 208 0.30 7.07 -13.93
CA GLY A 208 0.83 7.69 -15.16
C GLY A 208 2.31 7.38 -15.44
N TYR A 209 3.06 6.91 -14.45
CA TYR A 209 4.43 6.43 -14.59
C TYR A 209 4.54 5.00 -15.14
N CYS A 210 3.45 4.23 -15.17
CA CYS A 210 3.44 2.85 -15.64
C CYS A 210 2.89 2.74 -17.08
N PRO A 211 3.61 2.13 -18.03
CA PRO A 211 3.14 1.98 -19.41
C PRO A 211 1.76 1.35 -19.52
N THR A 212 1.00 1.74 -20.54
CA THR A 212 -0.38 1.29 -20.77
C THR A 212 -0.46 -0.23 -20.89
N TRP A 213 0.47 -0.84 -21.62
CA TRP A 213 0.51 -2.29 -21.82
C TRP A 213 0.82 -3.06 -20.52
N ALA A 214 1.57 -2.46 -19.60
CA ALA A 214 1.91 -3.04 -18.30
C ALA A 214 0.76 -2.87 -17.30
N LEU A 215 -0.06 -1.82 -17.44
CA LEU A 215 -1.28 -1.63 -16.65
C LEU A 215 -2.43 -2.53 -17.11
N ALA A 216 -2.47 -2.92 -18.38
CA ALA A 216 -3.55 -3.73 -18.93
C ALA A 216 -3.74 -5.04 -18.15
N TRP A 217 -4.99 -5.32 -17.75
CA TRP A 217 -5.32 -6.52 -16.97
C TRP A 217 -4.81 -7.83 -17.58
N GLU A 218 -4.92 -7.99 -18.90
CA GLU A 218 -4.45 -9.20 -19.60
C GLU A 218 -2.94 -9.48 -19.42
N TYR A 219 -2.16 -8.43 -19.19
CA TYR A 219 -0.75 -8.52 -18.83
C TYR A 219 -0.59 -8.81 -17.33
N ARG A 220 -1.16 -7.97 -16.46
CA ARG A 220 -0.98 -8.05 -15.00
C ARG A 220 -1.47 -9.36 -14.40
N LYS A 221 -2.65 -9.84 -14.81
CA LYS A 221 -3.28 -11.05 -14.22
C LYS A 221 -2.39 -12.29 -14.32
N LYS A 222 -1.59 -12.40 -15.39
CA LYS A 222 -0.65 -13.50 -15.59
C LYS A 222 0.50 -13.43 -14.59
N ALA A 223 1.05 -12.25 -14.37
CA ALA A 223 2.11 -12.01 -13.40
C ALA A 223 1.60 -12.18 -11.97
N ILE A 224 0.41 -11.68 -11.64
CA ILE A 224 -0.25 -11.87 -10.33
C ILE A 224 -0.40 -13.36 -10.02
N LEU A 225 -0.94 -14.14 -10.97
CA LEU A 225 -1.11 -15.58 -10.77
C LEU A 225 0.25 -16.30 -10.67
N ALA A 226 1.25 -15.89 -11.45
CA ALA A 226 2.60 -16.44 -11.35
C ALA A 226 3.22 -16.17 -9.97
N GLU A 227 3.02 -14.98 -9.40
CA GLU A 227 3.48 -14.63 -8.06
C GLU A 227 2.80 -15.47 -6.97
N ILE A 228 1.47 -15.62 -7.05
CA ILE A 228 0.70 -16.51 -6.15
C ILE A 228 1.22 -17.95 -6.24
N ARG A 229 1.44 -18.46 -7.46
CA ARG A 229 1.94 -19.83 -7.70
C ARG A 229 3.37 -20.03 -7.24
N HIS A 230 4.23 -19.01 -7.37
CA HIS A 230 5.63 -19.10 -6.98
C HIS A 230 5.77 -19.37 -5.48
N TYR A 231 4.98 -18.69 -4.64
CA TYR A 231 5.07 -18.85 -3.19
C TYR A 231 4.30 -20.05 -2.62
N THR A 232 3.33 -20.59 -3.36
CA THR A 232 2.63 -21.84 -3.00
C THR A 232 1.95 -21.83 -1.62
N ALA A 233 1.52 -20.66 -1.14
CA ALA A 233 0.97 -20.48 0.22
C ALA A 233 -0.22 -21.40 0.53
N ASP A 234 -0.36 -21.86 1.77
CA ASP A 234 -1.44 -22.77 2.15
C ASP A 234 -2.81 -22.06 2.22
N ILE A 235 -2.81 -20.81 2.66
CA ILE A 235 -3.96 -19.91 2.74
C ILE A 235 -3.60 -18.62 1.99
N ILE A 236 -4.48 -18.15 1.11
CA ILE A 236 -4.27 -16.92 0.32
C ILE A 236 -5.47 -16.00 0.51
N SER A 237 -5.24 -14.82 1.06
CA SER A 237 -6.23 -13.74 1.18
C SER A 237 -5.96 -12.67 0.14
N LEU A 238 -6.91 -12.45 -0.76
CA LEU A 238 -6.81 -11.43 -1.80
C LEU A 238 -7.83 -10.31 -1.59
N GLN A 239 -7.39 -9.08 -1.86
CA GLN A 239 -8.24 -7.89 -1.95
C GLN A 239 -8.24 -7.38 -3.39
N GLU A 240 -9.27 -6.62 -3.75
CA GLU A 240 -9.47 -6.08 -5.10
C GLU A 240 -9.60 -7.14 -6.21
N VAL A 241 -10.22 -8.27 -5.87
CA VAL A 241 -10.54 -9.29 -6.88
C VAL A 241 -11.88 -8.92 -7.53
N GLU A 242 -11.90 -8.68 -8.83
CA GLU A 242 -13.14 -8.47 -9.57
C GLU A 242 -13.98 -9.74 -9.65
N THR A 243 -15.31 -9.60 -9.56
CA THR A 243 -16.26 -10.71 -9.55
C THR A 243 -16.07 -11.67 -10.72
N ASP A 244 -15.99 -11.17 -11.95
CA ASP A 244 -15.82 -12.02 -13.13
C ASP A 244 -14.45 -12.71 -13.15
N GLN A 245 -13.42 -12.03 -12.66
CA GLN A 245 -12.05 -12.56 -12.61
C GLN A 245 -11.91 -13.65 -11.56
N PHE A 246 -12.61 -13.56 -10.43
CA PHE A 246 -12.64 -14.64 -9.45
C PHE A 246 -13.16 -15.93 -10.08
N TYR A 247 -14.35 -15.89 -10.67
CA TYR A 247 -15.01 -17.11 -11.17
C TYR A 247 -14.41 -17.64 -12.47
N LYS A 248 -13.90 -16.79 -13.36
CA LYS A 248 -13.38 -17.22 -14.68
C LYS A 248 -11.88 -17.42 -14.72
N PHE A 249 -11.13 -16.82 -13.81
CA PHE A 249 -9.66 -16.85 -13.84
C PHE A 249 -9.06 -17.41 -12.56
N PHE A 250 -9.19 -16.73 -11.41
CA PHE A 250 -8.50 -17.15 -10.18
C PHE A 250 -8.97 -18.52 -9.67
N LEU A 251 -10.27 -18.73 -9.53
CA LEU A 251 -10.81 -19.97 -8.97
C LEU A 251 -10.52 -21.20 -9.85
N PRO A 252 -10.75 -21.19 -11.18
CA PRO A 252 -10.42 -22.34 -12.01
C PRO A 252 -8.92 -22.65 -12.07
N GLU A 253 -8.06 -21.62 -12.12
CA GLU A 253 -6.61 -21.80 -12.16
C GLU A 253 -6.07 -22.36 -10.84
N LEU A 254 -6.48 -21.79 -9.70
CA LEU A 254 -6.03 -22.27 -8.39
C LEU A 254 -6.66 -23.63 -8.01
N LYS A 255 -7.86 -23.95 -8.52
CA LYS A 255 -8.43 -25.31 -8.39
C LYS A 255 -7.54 -26.39 -8.99
N ARG A 256 -6.90 -26.10 -10.13
CA ARG A 256 -5.92 -27.03 -10.74
C ARG A 256 -4.68 -27.22 -9.87
N ASP A 257 -4.35 -26.23 -9.05
CA ASP A 257 -3.21 -26.25 -8.13
C ASP A 257 -3.58 -26.81 -6.73
N GLY A 258 -4.80 -27.34 -6.55
CA GLY A 258 -5.26 -28.01 -5.33
C GLY A 258 -5.94 -27.09 -4.30
N TYR A 259 -6.32 -25.88 -4.69
CA TYR A 259 -7.06 -24.95 -3.84
C TYR A 259 -8.57 -25.05 -4.04
N ASP A 260 -9.31 -24.62 -3.04
CA ASP A 260 -10.68 -24.13 -3.22
C ASP A 260 -10.75 -22.72 -2.64
N GLY A 261 -11.83 -21.98 -2.91
CA GLY A 261 -11.91 -20.61 -2.45
C GLY A 261 -13.32 -20.03 -2.42
N ILE A 262 -13.47 -19.01 -1.59
CA ILE A 262 -14.69 -18.23 -1.41
C ILE A 262 -14.45 -16.78 -1.82
N PHE A 263 -15.51 -16.09 -2.22
CA PHE A 263 -15.45 -14.72 -2.68
C PHE A 263 -16.73 -13.96 -2.33
N SER A 264 -16.59 -12.69 -1.98
CA SER A 264 -17.71 -11.78 -1.85
C SER A 264 -17.34 -10.42 -2.46
N PRO A 265 -18.18 -9.87 -3.36
CA PRO A 265 -17.99 -8.52 -3.88
C PRO A 265 -18.42 -7.47 -2.84
N LYS A 266 -17.92 -6.24 -2.98
CA LYS A 266 -18.40 -5.09 -2.20
C LYS A 266 -19.92 -4.92 -2.31
N SER A 267 -20.56 -4.43 -1.24
CA SER A 267 -22.03 -4.44 -1.08
C SER A 267 -22.79 -3.73 -2.20
N ARG A 268 -22.18 -2.76 -2.89
CA ARG A 268 -22.76 -2.09 -4.09
C ARG A 268 -23.19 -3.07 -5.18
N ALA A 269 -22.57 -4.25 -5.28
CA ALA A 269 -22.93 -5.27 -6.25
C ALA A 269 -24.43 -5.64 -6.22
N LYS A 270 -25.08 -5.54 -5.06
CA LYS A 270 -26.49 -5.90 -4.87
C LYS A 270 -27.46 -4.95 -5.57
N THR A 271 -27.10 -3.68 -5.72
CA THR A 271 -27.95 -2.64 -6.33
C THR A 271 -27.61 -2.35 -7.79
N MET A 272 -26.50 -2.90 -8.29
CA MET A 272 -26.04 -2.71 -9.67
C MET A 272 -26.63 -3.74 -10.65
N SER A 273 -26.63 -3.37 -11.93
CA SER A 273 -27.02 -4.26 -13.02
C SER A 273 -26.05 -5.46 -13.15
N GLU A 274 -26.51 -6.56 -13.75
CA GLU A 274 -25.65 -7.76 -13.93
C GLU A 274 -24.38 -7.50 -14.74
N ASN A 275 -24.42 -6.56 -15.70
CA ASN A 275 -23.26 -6.22 -16.51
C ASN A 275 -22.20 -5.45 -15.73
N GLU A 276 -22.61 -4.56 -14.83
CA GLU A 276 -21.67 -3.79 -14.01
C GLU A 276 -21.18 -4.58 -12.80
N ARG A 277 -22.02 -5.46 -12.24
CA ARG A 277 -21.68 -6.34 -11.11
C ARG A 277 -20.43 -7.18 -11.37
N LYS A 278 -20.20 -7.58 -12.62
CA LYS A 278 -19.02 -8.35 -13.07
C LYS A 278 -17.69 -7.67 -12.73
N TYR A 279 -17.67 -6.34 -12.72
CA TYR A 279 -16.49 -5.52 -12.47
C TYR A 279 -16.45 -4.96 -11.04
N VAL A 280 -17.37 -5.37 -10.17
CA VAL A 280 -17.30 -5.03 -8.75
C VAL A 280 -16.25 -5.93 -8.12
N ASP A 281 -15.26 -5.28 -7.52
CA ASP A 281 -14.20 -5.89 -6.75
C ASP A 281 -14.66 -6.28 -5.34
N GLY A 282 -13.91 -7.17 -4.71
CA GLY A 282 -14.17 -7.67 -3.37
C GLY A 282 -12.98 -8.41 -2.78
N CYS A 283 -13.29 -9.26 -1.80
CA CYS A 283 -12.30 -10.06 -1.11
C CYS A 283 -12.46 -11.54 -1.45
N ALA A 284 -11.35 -12.26 -1.57
CA ALA A 284 -11.32 -13.70 -1.77
C ALA A 284 -10.41 -14.39 -0.74
N ILE A 285 -10.79 -15.60 -0.33
CA ILE A 285 -9.93 -16.48 0.48
C ILE A 285 -9.81 -17.80 -0.27
N PHE A 286 -8.58 -18.23 -0.54
CA PHE A 286 -8.25 -19.56 -1.04
C PHE A 286 -7.53 -20.36 0.03
N TYR A 287 -7.74 -21.68 0.03
CA TYR A 287 -7.11 -22.60 0.97
C TYR A 287 -6.80 -23.92 0.28
N ARG A 288 -5.68 -24.55 0.66
CA ARG A 288 -5.32 -25.88 0.14
C ARG A 288 -6.29 -26.94 0.64
N THR A 289 -6.98 -27.58 -0.29
CA THR A 289 -7.95 -28.65 0.03
C THR A 289 -7.30 -29.88 0.67
N ALA A 290 -6.01 -30.09 0.48
CA ALA A 290 -5.25 -31.14 1.16
C ALA A 290 -5.13 -30.90 2.67
N LYS A 291 -5.01 -29.65 3.10
CA LYS A 291 -4.79 -29.25 4.51
C LYS A 291 -6.06 -28.76 5.23
N PHE A 292 -7.03 -28.24 4.48
CA PHE A 292 -8.21 -27.59 5.07
C PHE A 292 -9.53 -28.02 4.40
N THR A 293 -10.62 -27.95 5.17
CA THR A 293 -12.00 -28.03 4.68
C THR A 293 -12.75 -26.78 5.13
N LEU A 294 -13.51 -26.13 4.25
CA LEU A 294 -14.42 -25.07 4.64
C LEU A 294 -15.63 -25.64 5.39
N ILE A 295 -15.92 -25.07 6.56
CA ILE A 295 -17.12 -25.37 7.35
C ILE A 295 -18.20 -24.35 7.02
N GLN A 296 -17.85 -23.06 7.08
CA GLN A 296 -18.79 -21.96 6.91
C GLN A 296 -18.07 -20.71 6.40
N GLU A 297 -18.76 -19.93 5.56
CA GLU A 297 -18.35 -18.58 5.17
C GLU A 297 -19.21 -17.53 5.86
N HIS A 298 -18.61 -16.39 6.20
CA HIS A 298 -19.28 -15.25 6.82
C HIS A 298 -18.89 -13.97 6.12
N LEU A 299 -19.89 -13.21 5.66
CA LEU A 299 -19.72 -11.89 5.07
C LEU A 299 -20.07 -10.82 6.12
N VAL A 300 -19.15 -9.88 6.31
CA VAL A 300 -19.32 -8.71 7.18
C VAL A 300 -19.50 -7.48 6.30
N GLU A 301 -20.74 -6.96 6.23
CA GLU A 301 -21.08 -5.76 5.48
C GLU A 301 -21.11 -4.56 6.43
N PHE A 302 -20.08 -3.70 6.36
CA PHE A 302 -19.93 -2.62 7.32
C PHE A 302 -21.05 -1.58 7.23
N ASN A 303 -21.62 -1.36 6.05
CA ASN A 303 -22.76 -0.46 5.89
C ASN A 303 -24.02 -0.96 6.62
N GLN A 304 -24.31 -2.26 6.57
CA GLN A 304 -25.46 -2.85 7.27
C GLN A 304 -25.25 -2.83 8.78
N LEU A 305 -24.04 -3.12 9.25
CA LEU A 305 -23.71 -3.01 10.66
C LEU A 305 -23.77 -1.56 11.14
N ALA A 306 -23.28 -0.60 10.34
CA ALA A 306 -23.37 0.82 10.65
C ALA A 306 -24.84 1.28 10.72
N MET A 307 -25.68 0.86 9.77
CA MET A 307 -27.12 1.16 9.77
C MET A 307 -27.84 0.54 10.98
N ALA A 308 -27.51 -0.70 11.35
CA ALA A 308 -28.11 -1.36 12.52
C ALA A 308 -27.71 -0.69 13.85
N ASN A 309 -26.54 -0.04 13.89
CA ASN A 309 -26.00 0.61 15.08
C ASN A 309 -26.08 2.13 15.04
N SER A 310 -26.72 2.75 14.04
CA SER A 310 -26.68 4.21 13.86
C SER A 310 -27.63 5.00 14.78
N GLU A 311 -28.42 4.33 15.61
CA GLU A 311 -29.42 4.97 16.46
C GLU A 311 -28.76 6.02 17.39
N GLY A 312 -29.09 7.29 17.15
CA GLY A 312 -28.56 8.43 17.91
C GLY A 312 -27.21 8.99 17.43
N SER A 313 -26.73 8.61 16.24
CA SER A 313 -25.50 9.18 15.64
C SER A 313 -25.67 9.47 14.15
N ASP A 314 -25.81 10.76 13.82
CA ASP A 314 -25.85 11.23 12.44
C ASP A 314 -24.52 10.96 11.72
N ASP A 315 -23.39 11.03 12.43
CA ASP A 315 -22.08 10.76 11.87
C ASP A 315 -21.93 9.31 11.40
N MET A 316 -22.56 8.35 12.11
CA MET A 316 -22.60 6.95 11.67
C MET A 316 -23.36 6.81 10.34
N LEU A 317 -24.50 7.51 10.19
CA LEU A 317 -25.30 7.51 8.96
C LEU A 317 -24.62 8.23 7.80
N ASN A 318 -23.93 9.34 8.06
CA ASN A 318 -23.39 10.21 7.03
C ASN A 318 -21.98 9.81 6.58
N ARG A 319 -21.15 9.30 7.49
CA ARG A 319 -19.73 9.02 7.22
C ARG A 319 -19.44 7.54 7.02
N VAL A 320 -20.03 6.68 7.86
CA VAL A 320 -19.71 5.24 7.92
C VAL A 320 -20.66 4.39 7.06
N MET A 321 -21.97 4.53 7.23
CA MET A 321 -22.99 3.76 6.51
C MET A 321 -22.88 3.83 4.97
N PRO A 322 -22.54 4.97 4.34
CA PRO A 322 -22.45 5.04 2.88
C PRO A 322 -21.25 4.29 2.29
N LYS A 323 -20.33 3.79 3.12
CA LYS A 323 -19.14 3.06 2.67
C LYS A 323 -19.45 1.58 2.53
N ASP A 324 -19.23 1.05 1.33
CA ASP A 324 -19.61 -0.31 0.92
C ASP A 324 -18.49 -1.36 1.07
N ASN A 325 -17.49 -1.02 1.90
CA ASN A 325 -16.40 -1.92 2.29
C ASN A 325 -16.93 -3.17 3.00
N ILE A 326 -16.16 -4.26 2.93
CA ILE A 326 -16.55 -5.56 3.47
C ILE A 326 -15.37 -6.27 4.16
N GLY A 327 -15.71 -7.20 5.05
CA GLY A 327 -14.84 -8.27 5.50
C GLY A 327 -15.41 -9.64 5.09
N LEU A 328 -14.56 -10.58 4.73
CA LEU A 328 -14.93 -11.97 4.41
C LEU A 328 -14.19 -12.90 5.38
N ALA A 329 -14.88 -13.85 5.98
CA ALA A 329 -14.28 -14.83 6.85
C ALA A 329 -14.65 -16.27 6.44
N ALA A 330 -13.65 -17.16 6.49
CA ALA A 330 -13.76 -18.59 6.27
C ALA A 330 -13.48 -19.31 7.58
N LEU A 331 -14.46 -20.05 8.09
CA LEU A 331 -14.24 -21.00 9.17
C LEU A 331 -13.74 -22.31 8.55
N LEU A 332 -12.45 -22.60 8.74
CA LEU A 332 -11.76 -23.76 8.20
C LEU A 332 -11.55 -24.83 9.27
N LYS A 333 -11.67 -26.09 8.87
CA LYS A 333 -11.25 -27.25 9.65
C LYS A 333 -9.90 -27.73 9.15
N THR A 334 -8.93 -27.91 10.04
CA THR A 334 -7.66 -28.55 9.70
C THR A 334 -7.88 -30.04 9.36
N LYS A 335 -6.94 -30.61 8.59
CA LYS A 335 -6.85 -32.03 8.25
C LYS A 335 -5.51 -32.57 8.72
N GLU A 336 -5.38 -33.89 8.78
CA GLU A 336 -4.14 -34.59 9.15
C GLU A 336 -2.90 -34.06 8.40
N ALA A 337 -2.99 -33.82 7.10
CA ALA A 337 -1.89 -33.31 6.28
C ALA A 337 -1.42 -31.88 6.63
N ALA A 338 -2.14 -31.15 7.50
CA ALA A 338 -1.72 -29.86 8.01
C ALA A 338 -0.83 -29.97 9.26
N TRP A 339 -0.73 -31.16 9.86
CA TRP A 339 -0.06 -31.39 11.13
C TRP A 339 1.22 -32.20 10.96
N GLU A 340 2.27 -31.72 11.60
CA GLU A 340 3.54 -32.41 11.74
C GLU A 340 3.65 -33.06 13.12
N ASN A 341 4.55 -34.01 13.27
CA ASN A 341 4.92 -34.59 14.58
C ASN A 341 3.75 -35.25 15.35
N LEU A 342 2.71 -35.71 14.63
CA LEU A 342 1.53 -36.37 15.21
C LEU A 342 1.86 -37.66 15.99
N TYR A 343 2.99 -38.32 15.71
CA TYR A 343 3.43 -39.52 16.43
C TYR A 343 3.75 -39.27 17.91
N PHE A 344 3.93 -38.01 18.33
CA PHE A 344 4.03 -37.65 19.75
C PHE A 344 2.67 -37.52 20.45
N ALA A 345 1.56 -37.52 19.71
CA ALA A 345 0.22 -37.56 20.27
C ALA A 345 -0.26 -39.01 20.48
N GLY A 346 -1.02 -39.25 21.55
CA GLY A 346 -1.67 -40.55 21.76
C GLY A 346 -2.76 -40.81 20.71
N PRO A 347 -3.11 -42.08 20.39
CA PRO A 347 -4.08 -42.40 19.33
C PRO A 347 -5.46 -41.75 19.48
N ARG A 348 -5.90 -41.46 20.72
CA ARG A 348 -7.17 -40.77 21.01
C ARG A 348 -7.06 -39.24 20.85
N ASP A 349 -5.88 -38.68 21.01
CA ASP A 349 -5.63 -37.24 20.91
C ASP A 349 -5.38 -36.81 19.46
N CYS A 350 -4.84 -37.71 18.62
CA CYS A 350 -4.59 -37.42 17.20
C CYS A 350 -5.84 -36.90 16.47
N ALA A 351 -6.97 -37.58 16.58
CA ALA A 351 -8.20 -37.16 15.88
C ALA A 351 -8.70 -35.78 16.35
N SER A 352 -8.58 -35.49 17.66
CA SER A 352 -8.95 -34.19 18.24
C SER A 352 -7.98 -33.08 17.80
N ILE A 353 -6.70 -33.40 17.67
CA ILE A 353 -5.67 -32.47 17.21
C ILE A 353 -5.86 -32.14 15.73
N THR A 354 -6.09 -33.15 14.89
CA THR A 354 -6.14 -32.97 13.44
C THR A 354 -7.36 -32.21 12.94
N GLU A 355 -8.39 -32.08 13.77
CA GLU A 355 -9.70 -31.53 13.40
C GLU A 355 -10.01 -30.17 14.04
N GLN A 356 -8.98 -29.35 14.28
CA GLN A 356 -9.13 -28.02 14.88
C GLN A 356 -9.68 -26.98 13.90
N ALA A 357 -10.49 -26.05 14.44
CA ALA A 357 -11.08 -24.95 13.70
C ALA A 357 -10.17 -23.72 13.69
N LEU A 358 -10.09 -23.08 12.52
CA LEU A 358 -9.31 -21.89 12.22
C LEU A 358 -10.21 -20.90 11.48
N LEU A 359 -10.42 -19.72 12.05
CA LEU A 359 -11.12 -18.62 11.39
C LEU A 359 -10.10 -17.74 10.66
N VAL A 360 -10.19 -17.74 9.33
CA VAL A 360 -9.40 -16.85 8.48
C VAL A 360 -10.30 -15.72 8.03
N CYS A 361 -9.91 -14.48 8.29
CA CYS A 361 -10.63 -13.30 7.82
C CYS A 361 -9.74 -12.45 6.92
N THR A 362 -10.31 -11.89 5.85
CA THR A 362 -9.73 -10.84 5.04
C THR A 362 -10.65 -9.63 5.02
N ALA A 363 -10.11 -8.42 5.12
CA ALA A 363 -10.87 -7.18 5.00
C ALA A 363 -10.23 -6.21 3.99
N HIS A 364 -11.07 -5.37 3.38
CA HIS A 364 -10.62 -4.21 2.60
C HIS A 364 -11.32 -2.97 3.16
N ILE A 365 -10.63 -2.27 4.05
CA ILE A 365 -11.11 -1.10 4.80
C ILE A 365 -11.10 0.15 3.91
N HIS A 366 -11.90 1.16 4.25
CA HIS A 366 -12.00 2.40 3.49
C HIS A 366 -10.63 3.07 3.26
N TRP A 367 -10.40 3.62 2.07
CA TRP A 367 -9.07 4.08 1.64
C TRP A 367 -8.74 5.52 2.04
N ASP A 368 -9.74 6.42 2.03
CA ASP A 368 -9.53 7.86 2.13
C ASP A 368 -8.82 8.26 3.45
N PRO A 369 -7.64 8.90 3.41
CA PRO A 369 -6.92 9.35 4.60
C PRO A 369 -7.73 10.27 5.51
N GLU A 370 -8.69 11.04 4.96
CA GLU A 370 -9.55 11.96 5.72
C GLU A 370 -10.65 11.26 6.52
N PHE A 371 -10.75 9.94 6.45
CA PHE A 371 -11.78 9.16 7.11
C PHE A 371 -11.17 8.12 8.07
N CYS A 372 -10.14 8.50 8.84
CA CYS A 372 -9.54 7.65 9.87
C CYS A 372 -10.58 7.14 10.91
N ASP A 373 -11.60 7.94 11.22
CA ASP A 373 -12.75 7.57 12.05
C ASP A 373 -13.51 6.38 11.46
N VAL A 374 -13.81 6.43 10.16
CA VAL A 374 -14.52 5.35 9.46
C VAL A 374 -13.67 4.08 9.45
N LYS A 375 -12.36 4.19 9.20
CA LYS A 375 -11.45 3.04 9.20
C LYS A 375 -11.45 2.35 10.56
N LEU A 376 -11.31 3.12 11.65
CA LEU A 376 -11.35 2.62 13.02
C LEU A 376 -12.69 1.96 13.35
N ILE A 377 -13.80 2.61 13.03
CA ILE A 377 -15.14 2.09 13.29
C ILE A 377 -15.41 0.79 12.50
N GLN A 378 -14.98 0.71 11.23
CA GLN A 378 -15.10 -0.52 10.43
C GLN A 378 -14.35 -1.68 11.07
N VAL A 379 -13.14 -1.44 11.60
CA VAL A 379 -12.34 -2.47 12.28
C VAL A 379 -12.93 -2.87 13.62
N MET A 380 -13.55 -1.94 14.35
CA MET A 380 -14.32 -2.25 15.56
C MET A 380 -15.53 -3.13 15.26
N MET A 381 -16.30 -2.80 14.22
CA MET A 381 -17.43 -3.61 13.75
C MET A 381 -16.98 -5.00 13.28
N LEU A 382 -15.86 -5.08 12.56
CA LEU A 382 -15.25 -6.34 12.15
C LEU A 382 -14.91 -7.21 13.36
N SER A 383 -14.24 -6.62 14.36
CA SER A 383 -13.82 -7.34 15.56
C SER A 383 -15.03 -7.86 16.36
N HIS A 384 -16.11 -7.08 16.45
CA HIS A 384 -17.35 -7.51 17.07
C HIS A 384 -18.02 -8.66 16.30
N ALA A 385 -18.13 -8.55 14.98
CA ALA A 385 -18.73 -9.60 14.14
C ALA A 385 -17.94 -10.91 14.22
N LEU A 386 -16.61 -10.84 14.14
CA LEU A 386 -15.74 -12.01 14.26
C LEU A 386 -15.84 -12.67 15.64
N LYS A 387 -16.05 -11.88 16.71
CA LYS A 387 -16.27 -12.44 18.04
C LYS A 387 -17.54 -13.29 18.08
N GLY A 388 -18.64 -12.80 17.49
CA GLY A 388 -19.89 -13.56 17.37
C GLY A 388 -19.69 -14.89 16.63
N VAL A 389 -18.98 -14.86 15.50
CA VAL A 389 -18.64 -16.07 14.72
C VAL A 389 -17.82 -17.06 15.56
N LEU A 390 -16.82 -16.57 16.30
CA LEU A 390 -15.98 -17.42 17.16
C LEU A 390 -16.77 -18.02 18.32
N ASP A 391 -17.70 -17.28 18.92
CA ASP A 391 -18.57 -17.75 19.99
C ASP A 391 -19.53 -18.85 19.48
N GLU A 392 -20.13 -18.65 18.30
CA GLU A 392 -20.99 -19.65 17.63
C GLU A 392 -20.23 -20.91 17.23
N ALA A 393 -19.07 -20.76 16.59
CA ALA A 393 -18.22 -21.88 16.19
C ALA A 393 -17.73 -22.65 17.43
N SER A 394 -17.38 -21.94 18.49
CA SER A 394 -16.98 -22.56 19.76
C SER A 394 -18.08 -23.47 20.32
N MET A 395 -19.37 -23.18 20.12
CA MET A 395 -20.45 -24.06 20.57
C MET A 395 -20.59 -25.32 19.70
N HIS A 396 -20.38 -25.21 18.39
CA HIS A 396 -20.49 -26.35 17.46
C HIS A 396 -19.37 -27.38 17.62
N PHE A 397 -18.16 -26.95 17.98
CA PHE A 397 -17.02 -27.84 18.25
C PHE A 397 -17.01 -28.39 19.69
N ARG A 398 -18.11 -28.28 20.46
CA ARG A 398 -18.25 -28.73 21.87
C ARG A 398 -19.36 -29.78 22.08
N PRO A 399 -19.08 -31.09 21.97
CA PRO A 399 -20.01 -32.10 22.48
C PRO A 399 -19.94 -32.29 24.00
N ASN A 400 -18.78 -32.04 24.65
CA ASN A 400 -18.48 -32.48 26.03
C ASN A 400 -17.81 -31.44 26.97
N GLY A 401 -17.99 -30.13 26.74
CA GLY A 401 -17.71 -29.10 27.77
C GLY A 401 -16.24 -28.70 28.02
N GLY A 402 -15.29 -29.04 27.14
CA GLY A 402 -13.93 -28.47 27.13
C GLY A 402 -13.83 -27.19 26.28
N ALA A 403 -12.86 -26.32 26.56
CA ALA A 403 -12.55 -25.16 25.71
C ALA A 403 -11.84 -25.63 24.42
N SER A 404 -12.45 -25.39 23.26
CA SER A 404 -11.73 -25.36 21.97
C SER A 404 -11.77 -23.93 21.45
N PRO A 405 -10.76 -23.09 21.74
CA PRO A 405 -10.73 -21.72 21.23
C PRO A 405 -10.50 -21.76 19.73
N VAL A 406 -11.46 -21.32 18.92
CA VAL A 406 -11.21 -21.18 17.47
C VAL A 406 -10.12 -20.13 17.28
N GLN A 407 -9.09 -20.42 16.49
CA GLN A 407 -7.99 -19.47 16.28
C GLN A 407 -8.29 -18.48 15.17
N LEU A 408 -7.85 -17.23 15.35
CA LEU A 408 -8.06 -16.15 14.39
C LEU A 408 -6.77 -15.83 13.64
N LEU A 409 -6.88 -15.84 12.31
CA LEU A 409 -5.98 -15.19 11.36
C LEU A 409 -6.75 -14.04 10.70
N LEU A 410 -6.25 -12.81 10.83
CA LEU A 410 -6.87 -11.63 10.26
C LEU A 410 -5.89 -10.98 9.28
N CYS A 411 -6.20 -11.07 8.00
CA CYS A 411 -5.47 -10.49 6.90
C CYS A 411 -6.24 -9.29 6.33
N GLY A 412 -5.59 -8.43 5.55
CA GLY A 412 -6.30 -7.44 4.77
C GLY A 412 -5.50 -6.20 4.43
N ASP A 413 -6.12 -5.39 3.57
CA ASP A 413 -5.75 -4.01 3.33
C ASP A 413 -6.57 -3.14 4.29
N PHE A 414 -5.90 -2.61 5.30
CA PHE A 414 -6.51 -1.78 6.33
C PHE A 414 -6.47 -0.29 5.98
N ASN A 415 -5.74 0.10 4.93
CA ASN A 415 -5.54 1.50 4.55
C ASN A 415 -5.10 2.39 5.74
N SER A 416 -4.34 1.82 6.68
CA SER A 416 -4.00 2.42 7.96
C SER A 416 -2.53 2.17 8.29
N LEU A 417 -1.82 3.24 8.63
CA LEU A 417 -0.40 3.19 9.03
C LEU A 417 -0.21 2.55 10.42
N PRO A 418 0.99 2.05 10.76
CA PRO A 418 1.24 1.37 12.03
C PRO A 418 0.96 2.21 13.29
N ASP A 419 1.02 3.54 13.17
CA ASP A 419 0.77 4.51 14.25
C ASP A 419 -0.71 4.93 14.38
N SER A 420 -1.60 4.37 13.55
CA SER A 420 -3.03 4.67 13.59
C SER A 420 -3.78 3.97 14.72
N GLY A 421 -4.93 4.53 15.12
CA GLY A 421 -5.82 3.96 16.11
C GLY A 421 -6.38 2.58 15.70
N VAL A 422 -6.46 2.30 14.39
CA VAL A 422 -6.82 0.98 13.84
C VAL A 422 -5.84 -0.09 14.32
N ILE A 423 -4.53 0.18 14.16
CA ILE A 423 -3.47 -0.78 14.49
C ILE A 423 -3.25 -0.84 15.99
N GLU A 424 -3.39 0.28 16.71
CA GLU A 424 -3.43 0.31 18.18
C GLU A 424 -4.55 -0.59 18.72
N PHE A 425 -5.77 -0.45 18.18
CA PHE A 425 -6.93 -1.22 18.61
C PHE A 425 -6.69 -2.72 18.44
N LEU A 426 -6.29 -3.15 17.24
CA LEU A 426 -6.04 -4.56 16.92
C LEU A 426 -4.90 -5.18 17.75
N SER A 427 -3.80 -4.44 17.94
CA SER A 427 -2.58 -4.96 18.57
C SER A 427 -2.66 -4.95 20.10
N SER A 428 -3.18 -3.87 20.68
CA SER A 428 -3.28 -3.72 22.13
C SER A 428 -4.56 -4.35 22.71
N GLY A 429 -5.56 -4.57 21.86
CA GLY A 429 -6.89 -5.01 22.27
C GLY A 429 -7.76 -3.89 22.82
N ARG A 430 -7.33 -2.63 22.69
CA ARG A 430 -8.08 -1.46 23.17
C ARG A 430 -7.73 -0.17 22.42
N VAL A 431 -8.62 0.81 22.50
CA VAL A 431 -8.37 2.18 22.06
C VAL A 431 -9.16 3.13 22.96
N LEU A 432 -8.63 4.32 23.24
CA LEU A 432 -9.31 5.32 24.07
C LEU A 432 -10.53 5.90 23.34
N SER A 433 -11.59 6.22 24.09
CA SER A 433 -12.84 6.76 23.50
C SER A 433 -12.71 8.15 22.89
N ASP A 434 -11.66 8.88 23.26
CA ASP A 434 -11.28 10.22 22.81
C ASP A 434 -10.04 10.21 21.90
N HIS A 435 -9.70 9.04 21.34
CA HIS A 435 -8.59 8.90 20.40
C HIS A 435 -8.73 9.87 19.20
N GLN A 436 -7.62 10.47 18.77
CA GLN A 436 -7.58 11.50 17.73
C GLN A 436 -8.25 11.06 16.41
N ASP A 437 -8.16 9.77 16.07
CA ASP A 437 -8.76 9.21 14.85
C ASP A 437 -10.29 9.29 14.84
N PHE A 438 -10.96 9.44 15.99
CA PHE A 438 -12.41 9.71 16.03
C PHE A 438 -12.77 11.17 15.67
N LYS A 439 -11.77 12.05 15.47
CA LYS A 439 -11.94 13.46 15.07
C LYS A 439 -12.87 14.26 15.99
N GLU A 440 -12.88 13.92 17.29
CA GLU A 440 -13.77 14.52 18.30
C GLU A 440 -15.28 14.35 18.01
N LEU A 441 -15.65 13.43 17.10
CA LEU A 441 -17.04 13.16 16.74
C LEU A 441 -17.73 12.29 17.80
N PRO A 442 -19.04 12.50 18.06
CA PRO A 442 -19.77 11.88 19.16
C PRO A 442 -20.17 10.41 18.89
N TYR A 443 -19.20 9.52 18.64
CA TYR A 443 -19.44 8.08 18.43
C TYR A 443 -19.59 7.26 19.71
N LYS A 444 -19.29 7.86 20.87
CA LYS A 444 -19.10 7.14 22.13
C LYS A 444 -20.28 6.26 22.54
N SER A 445 -21.50 6.79 22.50
CA SER A 445 -22.72 6.08 22.89
C SER A 445 -23.02 4.87 22.01
N VAL A 446 -22.76 4.99 20.71
CA VAL A 446 -23.00 3.92 19.73
C VAL A 446 -21.93 2.84 19.84
N LEU A 447 -20.66 3.22 19.90
CA LEU A 447 -19.55 2.27 19.94
C LEU A 447 -19.48 1.49 21.26
N GLN A 448 -20.00 2.03 22.36
CA GLN A 448 -20.14 1.29 23.63
C GLN A 448 -21.04 0.07 23.47
N LYS A 449 -22.13 0.17 22.69
CA LYS A 449 -23.04 -0.96 22.41
C LYS A 449 -22.30 -2.10 21.68
N ILE A 450 -21.41 -1.75 20.76
CA ILE A 450 -20.64 -2.71 19.92
C ILE A 450 -19.45 -3.30 20.70
N SER A 451 -18.75 -2.49 21.49
CA SER A 451 -17.54 -2.95 22.19
C SER A 451 -17.84 -3.93 23.34
N GLY A 452 -19.07 -3.97 23.85
CA GLY A 452 -19.46 -4.85 24.96
C GLY A 452 -18.64 -4.64 26.23
N CYS A 453 -18.16 -3.41 26.47
CA CYS A 453 -17.28 -3.05 27.58
C CYS A 453 -17.97 -2.05 28.51
N ASP A 454 -17.98 -2.34 29.81
CA ASP A 454 -18.56 -1.48 30.86
C ASP A 454 -17.62 -0.34 31.27
N LYS A 455 -16.38 -0.28 30.72
CA LYS A 455 -15.43 0.78 31.04
C LYS A 455 -15.80 2.05 30.25
N PRO A 456 -16.02 3.18 30.93
CA PRO A 456 -16.61 4.35 30.28
C PRO A 456 -15.70 5.04 29.25
N ASN A 457 -14.39 4.80 29.27
CA ASN A 457 -13.42 5.61 28.51
C ASN A 457 -12.57 4.82 27.48
N GLU A 458 -12.79 3.51 27.34
CA GLU A 458 -11.98 2.68 26.44
C GLU A 458 -12.90 1.71 25.69
N PHE A 459 -12.65 1.52 24.39
CA PHE A 459 -13.21 0.41 23.63
C PHE A 459 -12.21 -0.73 23.62
N THR A 460 -12.69 -1.96 23.75
CA THR A 460 -11.84 -3.15 23.91
C THR A 460 -12.35 -4.33 23.10
N HIS A 461 -11.44 -5.21 22.68
CA HIS A 461 -11.77 -6.54 22.18
C HIS A 461 -10.97 -7.62 22.93
N SER A 462 -11.46 -8.87 22.88
CA SER A 462 -10.84 -10.00 23.60
C SER A 462 -9.68 -10.64 22.84
N PHE A 463 -9.53 -10.41 21.53
CA PHE A 463 -8.45 -11.02 20.75
C PHE A 463 -7.07 -10.61 21.24
N LYS A 464 -6.15 -11.57 21.21
CA LYS A 464 -4.72 -11.36 21.52
C LYS A 464 -3.94 -11.48 20.22
N LEU A 465 -4.01 -10.43 19.41
CA LEU A 465 -3.38 -10.40 18.09
C LEU A 465 -1.95 -9.86 18.16
N ALA A 466 -1.14 -10.27 17.20
CA ALA A 466 0.14 -9.68 16.87
C ALA A 466 0.26 -9.60 15.35
N SER A 467 0.85 -8.52 14.84
CA SER A 467 1.20 -8.40 13.41
C SER A 467 2.41 -9.28 13.12
N ALA A 468 2.37 -10.02 12.02
CA ALA A 468 3.51 -10.79 11.52
C ALA A 468 4.65 -9.89 11.01
N TYR A 469 4.32 -8.69 10.53
CA TYR A 469 5.28 -7.74 9.95
C TYR A 469 5.43 -6.50 10.83
N SER A 470 6.64 -5.95 10.84
CA SER A 470 6.98 -4.64 11.41
C SER A 470 7.70 -3.77 10.38
N GLU A 471 7.82 -2.47 10.67
CA GLU A 471 8.49 -1.50 9.80
C GLU A 471 9.97 -1.83 9.55
N ASP A 472 10.64 -2.45 10.54
CA ASP A 472 12.02 -2.91 10.40
C ASP A 472 12.20 -4.02 9.35
N ILE A 473 11.15 -4.81 9.11
CA ILE A 473 11.18 -5.95 8.20
C ILE A 473 10.74 -5.51 6.82
N MET A 474 9.61 -4.82 6.72
CA MET A 474 9.02 -4.39 5.47
C MET A 474 8.64 -2.91 5.56
N PRO A 475 9.41 -2.00 4.92
CA PRO A 475 9.21 -0.55 5.10
C PRO A 475 7.92 -0.03 4.44
N TYR A 476 7.35 -0.79 3.52
CA TYR A 476 6.11 -0.45 2.83
C TYR A 476 5.47 -1.72 2.26
N THR A 477 4.14 -1.72 2.22
CA THR A 477 3.34 -2.74 1.56
C THR A 477 2.69 -2.18 0.31
N ASN A 478 2.25 -0.91 0.34
CA ASN A 478 1.88 -0.15 -0.85
C ASN A 478 3.03 0.78 -1.28
N TYR A 479 3.36 0.78 -2.56
CA TYR A 479 4.45 1.57 -3.13
C TYR A 479 3.99 2.27 -4.41
N THR A 480 3.45 3.47 -4.28
CA THR A 480 3.11 4.35 -5.41
C THR A 480 4.02 5.56 -5.45
N PHE A 481 3.93 6.37 -6.50
CA PHE A 481 4.64 7.64 -6.56
C PHE A 481 4.27 8.59 -5.41
N HIS A 482 2.97 8.69 -5.09
CA HIS A 482 2.44 9.66 -4.13
C HIS A 482 2.44 9.16 -2.69
N PHE A 483 2.38 7.84 -2.48
CA PHE A 483 2.30 7.24 -1.16
C PHE A 483 3.15 5.97 -1.09
N LYS A 484 3.87 5.81 0.02
CA LYS A 484 4.65 4.61 0.35
C LYS A 484 4.46 4.37 1.84
N GLY A 485 3.95 3.20 2.21
CA GLY A 485 3.67 2.90 3.61
C GLY A 485 3.13 1.49 3.82
N ILE A 486 3.06 1.10 5.08
CA ILE A 486 2.51 -0.19 5.52
C ILE A 486 1.02 0.01 5.76
N ILE A 487 0.20 -0.61 4.93
CA ILE A 487 -1.26 -0.58 5.05
C ILE A 487 -1.89 -1.98 4.95
N ASP A 488 -1.10 -2.98 4.60
CA ASP A 488 -1.49 -4.39 4.56
C ASP A 488 -0.93 -5.12 5.77
N TYR A 489 -1.72 -6.02 6.36
CA TYR A 489 -1.32 -6.72 7.58
C TYR A 489 -1.75 -8.18 7.58
N ILE A 490 -0.96 -9.01 8.26
CA ILE A 490 -1.34 -10.36 8.68
C ILE A 490 -1.24 -10.40 10.21
N PHE A 491 -2.40 -10.37 10.86
CA PHE A 491 -2.54 -10.56 12.29
C PHE A 491 -2.82 -12.02 12.62
N TYR A 492 -2.16 -12.52 13.67
CA TYR A 492 -2.34 -13.89 14.15
C TYR A 492 -2.58 -13.91 15.66
N SER A 493 -3.16 -15.02 16.13
CA SER A 493 -3.45 -15.24 17.55
C SER A 493 -2.16 -15.59 18.30
N LYS A 494 -1.56 -14.61 19.00
CA LYS A 494 -0.19 -14.70 19.54
C LYS A 494 0.04 -15.73 20.65
N GLN A 495 -1.03 -16.27 21.22
CA GLN A 495 -0.95 -17.26 22.29
C GLN A 495 -0.77 -18.69 21.76
N SER A 496 -1.11 -18.95 20.51
CA SER A 496 -1.15 -20.30 19.92
C SER A 496 -0.34 -20.42 18.63
N MET A 497 -0.05 -19.28 17.98
CA MET A 497 0.69 -19.21 16.74
C MET A 497 2.00 -18.47 16.92
N THR A 498 3.06 -19.02 16.34
CA THR A 498 4.40 -18.43 16.31
C THR A 498 4.86 -18.28 14.86
N PRO A 499 5.32 -17.09 14.43
CA PRO A 499 5.88 -16.91 13.10
C PRO A 499 7.27 -17.55 13.02
N LEU A 500 7.45 -18.43 12.03
CA LEU A 500 8.69 -19.14 11.76
C LEU A 500 9.55 -18.42 10.73
N GLY A 501 8.91 -17.82 9.73
CA GLY A 501 9.59 -17.05 8.70
C GLY A 501 8.66 -16.13 7.92
N LEU A 502 9.26 -15.15 7.27
CA LEU A 502 8.56 -14.09 6.53
C LEU A 502 9.21 -13.86 5.17
N LEU A 503 8.41 -13.44 4.20
CA LEU A 503 8.92 -12.95 2.93
C LEU A 503 9.37 -11.49 3.06
N GLY A 504 10.68 -11.26 2.97
CA GLY A 504 11.28 -9.94 3.05
C GLY A 504 10.91 -9.01 1.89
N PRO A 505 11.34 -7.75 1.93
CA PRO A 505 10.98 -6.75 0.93
C PRO A 505 11.70 -7.00 -0.40
N LEU A 506 11.20 -6.38 -1.47
CA LEU A 506 11.95 -6.29 -2.72
C LEU A 506 13.27 -5.53 -2.48
N ALA A 507 14.34 -5.92 -3.17
CA ALA A 507 15.63 -5.27 -3.03
C ALA A 507 15.54 -3.76 -3.32
N THR A 508 15.76 -2.95 -2.28
CA THR A 508 15.62 -1.49 -2.37
C THR A 508 16.65 -0.88 -3.30
N ASP A 509 17.84 -1.49 -3.41
CA ASP A 509 18.87 -1.07 -4.36
C ASP A 509 18.45 -1.31 -5.81
N TRP A 510 17.77 -2.42 -6.10
CA TRP A 510 17.20 -2.65 -7.43
C TRP A 510 16.17 -1.58 -7.81
N LEU A 511 15.29 -1.19 -6.87
CA LEU A 511 14.32 -0.10 -7.10
C LEU A 511 15.03 1.23 -7.42
N LYS A 512 16.11 1.55 -6.69
CA LYS A 512 16.90 2.78 -6.89
C LYS A 512 17.67 2.75 -8.21
N GLU A 513 18.40 1.69 -8.49
CA GLU A 513 19.22 1.51 -9.70
C GLU A 513 18.37 1.58 -10.97
N ASN A 514 17.17 1.01 -10.92
CA ASN A 514 16.22 1.00 -12.04
C ASN A 514 15.25 2.19 -12.02
N LYS A 515 15.43 3.14 -11.08
CA LYS A 515 14.63 4.37 -10.97
C LYS A 515 13.12 4.09 -10.89
N VAL A 516 12.74 3.03 -10.17
CA VAL A 516 11.34 2.65 -9.96
C VAL A 516 10.75 3.54 -8.87
N ILE A 517 10.04 4.57 -9.31
CA ILE A 517 9.46 5.61 -8.42
C ILE A 517 8.11 5.21 -7.80
N GLY A 518 7.46 4.19 -8.36
CA GLY A 518 6.16 3.66 -7.92
C GLY A 518 5.79 2.40 -8.70
N CYS A 519 4.80 1.67 -8.18
CA CYS A 519 4.20 0.47 -8.74
C CYS A 519 2.70 0.73 -9.05
N PRO A 520 2.06 0.00 -10.00
CA PRO A 520 2.62 -1.10 -10.77
C PRO A 520 3.75 -0.69 -11.70
N HIS A 521 4.54 -1.67 -12.09
CA HIS A 521 5.69 -1.57 -12.98
C HIS A 521 5.65 -2.77 -13.94
N PRO A 522 6.26 -2.74 -15.14
CA PRO A 522 6.35 -3.91 -16.02
C PRO A 522 6.70 -5.26 -15.37
N HIS A 523 7.46 -5.24 -14.28
CA HIS A 523 7.85 -6.44 -13.51
C HIS A 523 7.14 -6.60 -12.16
N ILE A 524 6.27 -5.65 -11.78
CA ILE A 524 5.56 -5.64 -10.49
C ILE A 524 4.08 -5.33 -10.78
N PRO A 525 3.19 -6.34 -10.77
CA PRO A 525 1.87 -6.21 -11.38
C PRO A 525 0.79 -5.57 -10.49
N SER A 526 1.12 -5.22 -9.25
CA SER A 526 0.26 -4.48 -8.31
C SER A 526 1.05 -3.31 -7.73
N ASP A 527 0.36 -2.30 -7.22
CA ASP A 527 0.97 -1.27 -6.37
C ASP A 527 1.21 -1.74 -4.93
N HIS A 528 0.67 -2.89 -4.55
CA HIS A 528 0.99 -3.58 -3.30
C HIS A 528 2.01 -4.70 -3.53
N PHE A 529 2.81 -4.99 -2.51
CA PHE A 529 3.66 -6.17 -2.43
C PHE A 529 2.98 -7.24 -1.58
N PRO A 530 2.98 -8.53 -1.99
CA PRO A 530 2.37 -9.57 -1.18
C PRO A 530 3.11 -9.77 0.13
N LEU A 531 2.35 -9.96 1.20
CA LEU A 531 2.84 -10.45 2.48
C LEU A 531 2.73 -11.97 2.50
N LEU A 532 3.73 -12.64 3.05
CA LEU A 532 3.74 -14.09 3.24
C LEU A 532 4.42 -14.46 4.55
N VAL A 533 3.74 -15.21 5.41
CA VAL A 533 4.28 -15.69 6.68
C VAL A 533 4.11 -17.19 6.80
N GLU A 534 5.12 -17.87 7.32
CA GLU A 534 4.98 -19.24 7.82
C GLU A 534 4.68 -19.19 9.32
N LEU A 535 3.60 -19.86 9.73
CA LEU A 535 3.12 -19.91 11.10
C LEU A 535 3.15 -21.35 11.60
N GLU A 536 3.62 -21.51 12.83
CA GLU A 536 3.45 -22.72 13.63
C GLU A 536 2.29 -22.52 14.61
N MET A 537 1.21 -23.28 14.44
CA MET A 537 0.08 -23.31 15.36
C MET A 537 0.19 -24.53 16.28
N THR A 538 0.27 -24.31 17.59
CA THR A 538 0.26 -25.40 18.58
C THR A 538 -1.15 -25.90 18.84
N PRO A 539 -1.35 -27.21 19.03
CA PRO A 539 -2.66 -27.77 19.31
C PRO A 539 -3.13 -27.33 20.70
N MET A 540 -4.39 -26.92 20.78
CA MET A 540 -5.01 -26.65 22.08
C MET A 540 -5.52 -27.96 22.68
N THR A 541 -4.63 -28.70 23.33
CA THR A 541 -5.02 -29.81 24.19
C THR A 541 -5.68 -29.27 25.45
N THR A 542 -6.78 -29.88 25.87
CA THR A 542 -7.52 -29.58 27.10
C THR A 542 -6.71 -29.87 28.37
N VAL A 543 -5.61 -29.18 28.63
CA VAL A 543 -4.94 -29.14 29.93
C VAL A 543 -4.18 -27.82 30.08
N THR A 544 -4.85 -26.82 30.66
CA THR A 544 -4.45 -26.17 31.92
C THR A 544 -5.50 -25.11 32.24
N SER A 545 -6.54 -25.52 32.96
CA SER A 545 -7.11 -24.65 33.97
C SER A 545 -6.01 -24.45 35.02
N GLN A 546 -5.15 -23.45 34.85
CA GLN A 546 -4.61 -22.81 36.05
C GLN A 546 -5.81 -22.10 36.67
N SER A 547 -6.37 -22.76 37.69
CA SER A 547 -7.22 -22.17 38.69
C SER A 547 -6.62 -20.82 39.07
N ASN A 548 -7.28 -19.74 38.63
CA ASN A 548 -7.08 -18.43 39.23
C ASN A 548 -7.17 -18.63 40.75
N GLY A 549 -6.10 -18.25 41.45
CA GLY A 549 -6.00 -18.38 42.89
C GLY A 549 -7.22 -17.78 43.57
N ILE A 550 -8.10 -18.63 44.05
CA ILE A 550 -9.05 -18.29 45.09
C ILE A 550 -8.19 -18.11 46.33
N ILE A 551 -7.90 -16.86 46.67
CA ILE A 551 -7.51 -16.50 48.03
C ILE A 551 -8.75 -16.76 48.88
N THR A 552 -8.79 -17.91 49.55
CA THR A 552 -9.72 -18.15 50.66
C THR A 552 -9.40 -17.14 51.76
N PRO A 553 -10.41 -16.47 52.37
CA PRO A 553 -10.17 -15.56 53.47
C PRO A 553 -9.64 -16.36 54.66
N SER A 554 -8.40 -16.10 55.06
CA SER A 554 -7.85 -16.63 56.30
C SER A 554 -8.65 -16.06 57.46
N SER A 555 -9.41 -16.94 58.12
CA SER A 555 -10.05 -16.70 59.40
C SER A 555 -9.02 -16.28 60.44
N THR A 556 -8.97 -14.98 60.77
CA THR A 556 -8.30 -14.48 61.96
C THR A 556 -9.18 -14.75 63.17
N THR A 557 -8.95 -15.90 63.80
CA THR A 557 -9.37 -16.16 65.16
C THR A 557 -8.57 -15.28 66.13
N SER A 558 -9.30 -14.51 66.92
CA SER A 558 -8.77 -13.80 68.08
C SER A 558 -8.19 -14.76 69.11
N SER A 559 -7.00 -14.47 69.66
CA SER A 559 -6.71 -14.83 71.04
C SER A 559 -5.72 -13.84 71.69
N ARG A 560 -6.27 -13.12 72.67
CA ARG A 560 -5.65 -12.48 73.82
C ARG A 560 -4.21 -12.93 74.14
N ARG A 561 -3.28 -11.99 74.23
CA ARG A 561 -2.72 -11.46 75.50
C ARG A 561 -1.89 -10.23 75.23
#